data_AF-A0A6N8H813-F1
#
_entry.id   AF-A0A6N8H813-F1
#
_cell.length_a   1.000
_cell.length_b   1.000
_cell.length_c   1.000
_cell.angle_alpha   90.00
_cell.angle_beta   90.00
_cell.angle_gamma   90.00
#
_symmetry.space_group_name_H-M   'P 1'
#
loop_
_entity.id
_entity.type
_entity.pdbx_description
1 polymer ?
#
loop_
_entity_poly.entity_id
_entity_poly.type
_entity_poly.pdbx_seq_one_letter_code
_entity_poly.pdbx_strand_id
1 'polypeptide(L)'
;MAKFNVVGLDDVQEAMLRQDAIVEEAVPEMLKAGGAVMQKAQQEEIKTRFNSRRSTGRFASIKVSAVKEIDGGKRVEIYPNGKDKHGVRNAEKGFVLNYGRSICPRARGSRRRMKRRRTTLFRKCAAYGRKSKMKNVDSLLKAELEKLGVPVERLKYGGKAACFIVYQLVVGRDTFFSDDEEGAQEFTYQVHVYSKTDYIDILQRLKTALKAAGFYAITIDAETYEQDTGYYHVPVEIKYMEV
;
A
#
# COMPACT_ATOMS: atom_id res chain seq x y z
N MET A 1 50.66 27.03 -43.00
CA MET A 1 49.45 26.34 -42.50
C MET A 1 49.61 24.86 -42.81
N ALA A 2 49.83 24.02 -41.79
CA ALA A 2 49.93 22.58 -41.98
C ALA A 2 48.53 21.99 -42.21
N LYS A 3 48.34 21.24 -43.30
CA LYS A 3 47.11 20.46 -43.55
C LYS A 3 47.25 19.14 -42.80
N PHE A 4 46.37 18.93 -41.83
CA PHE A 4 46.28 17.68 -41.08
C PHE A 4 45.40 16.71 -41.90
N ASN A 5 45.97 15.59 -42.36
CA ASN A 5 45.21 14.52 -43.00
C ASN A 5 45.01 13.42 -41.96
N VAL A 6 43.75 13.14 -41.61
CA VAL A 6 43.39 12.07 -40.69
C VAL A 6 43.04 10.84 -41.53
N VAL A 7 43.81 9.77 -41.39
CA VAL A 7 43.62 8.48 -42.08
C VAL A 7 43.36 7.43 -41.01
N GLY A 8 42.29 6.64 -41.14
CA GLY A 8 41.93 5.57 -40.18
C GLY A 8 40.65 5.81 -39.35
N LEU A 9 39.93 6.91 -39.57
CA LEU A 9 38.56 7.08 -39.06
C LEU A 9 37.52 6.35 -39.92
N ASP A 10 37.88 6.02 -41.16
CA ASP A 10 37.01 5.31 -42.11
C ASP A 10 36.68 3.90 -41.63
N ASP A 11 37.66 3.17 -41.09
CA ASP A 11 37.47 1.82 -40.54
C ASP A 11 36.56 1.82 -39.30
N VAL A 12 36.67 2.86 -38.46
CA VAL A 12 35.82 3.06 -37.29
C VAL A 12 34.40 3.42 -37.73
N GLN A 13 34.25 4.27 -38.75
CA GLN A 13 32.96 4.62 -39.32
C GLN A 13 32.27 3.38 -39.93
N GLU A 14 33.00 2.54 -40.65
CA GLU A 14 32.44 1.32 -41.23
C GLU A 14 32.04 0.30 -40.15
N ALA A 15 32.85 0.16 -39.09
CA ALA A 15 32.50 -0.69 -37.95
C ALA A 15 31.25 -0.19 -37.22
N MET A 16 31.09 1.12 -37.04
CA MET A 16 29.89 1.72 -36.45
C MET A 16 28.65 1.49 -37.31
N LEU A 17 28.75 1.70 -38.63
CA LEU A 17 27.63 1.46 -39.55
C LEU A 17 27.18 -0.02 -39.57
N ARG A 18 28.12 -0.96 -39.46
CA ARG A 18 27.80 -2.39 -39.35
C ARG A 18 27.08 -2.71 -38.04
N GLN A 19 27.51 -2.12 -36.92
CA GLN A 19 26.82 -2.29 -35.63
C GLN A 19 25.43 -1.68 -35.64
N ASP A 20 25.26 -0.50 -36.23
CA ASP A 20 23.96 0.16 -36.37
C ASP A 20 22.99 -0.71 -37.18
N ALA A 21 23.43 -1.29 -38.31
CA ALA A 21 22.61 -2.19 -39.12
C ALA A 21 22.16 -3.44 -38.34
N ILE A 22 23.07 -4.05 -37.56
CA ILE A 22 22.75 -5.21 -36.71
C ILE A 22 21.73 -4.83 -35.63
N VAL A 23 21.89 -3.66 -35.01
CA VAL A 23 20.98 -3.17 -33.97
C VAL A 23 19.61 -2.84 -34.56
N GLU A 24 19.55 -2.28 -35.78
CA GLU A 24 18.29 -1.95 -36.44
C GLU A 24 17.40 -3.17 -36.71
N GLU A 25 18.01 -4.32 -37.04
CA GLU A 25 17.34 -5.59 -37.27
C GLU A 25 17.00 -6.33 -35.96
N ALA A 26 17.93 -6.37 -35.01
CA ALA A 26 17.76 -7.12 -33.76
C ALA A 26 16.75 -6.47 -32.80
N VAL A 27 16.70 -5.14 -32.73
CA VAL A 27 15.82 -4.43 -31.78
C VAL A 27 14.32 -4.76 -31.98
N PRO A 28 13.75 -4.73 -33.20
CA PRO A 28 12.38 -5.16 -33.43
C PRO A 28 12.08 -6.59 -33.00
N GLU A 29 13.01 -7.52 -33.21
CA GLU A 29 12.83 -8.93 -32.83
C GLU A 29 12.87 -9.10 -31.32
N MET A 30 13.83 -8.48 -30.65
CA MET A 30 13.93 -8.46 -29.19
C MET A 30 12.70 -7.82 -28.54
N LEU A 31 12.18 -6.73 -29.10
CA LEU A 31 10.97 -6.08 -28.60
C LEU A 31 9.72 -6.94 -28.77
N LYS A 32 9.60 -7.69 -29.88
CA LYS A 32 8.51 -8.67 -30.07
C LYS A 32 8.62 -9.83 -29.07
N ALA A 33 9.83 -10.35 -28.86
CA ALA A 33 10.09 -11.44 -27.92
C ALA A 33 9.80 -11.00 -26.46
N GLY A 34 10.34 -9.85 -26.04
CA GLY A 34 10.07 -9.26 -24.73
C GLY A 34 8.58 -8.93 -24.53
N GLY A 35 7.92 -8.42 -25.58
CA GLY A 35 6.48 -8.18 -25.58
C GLY A 35 5.66 -9.45 -25.30
N ALA A 36 6.04 -10.58 -25.89
CA ALA A 36 5.34 -11.85 -25.71
C ALA A 36 5.52 -12.42 -24.29
N VAL A 37 6.71 -12.30 -23.70
CA VAL A 37 6.96 -12.72 -22.31
C VAL A 37 6.11 -11.91 -21.34
N MET A 38 6.09 -10.58 -21.52
CA MET A 38 5.30 -9.69 -20.69
C MET A 38 3.79 -9.90 -20.87
N GLN A 39 3.33 -10.22 -22.08
CA GLN A 39 1.93 -10.57 -22.34
C GLN A 39 1.52 -11.82 -21.53
N LYS A 40 2.35 -12.87 -21.51
CA LYS A 40 2.09 -14.10 -20.76
C LYS A 40 2.06 -13.83 -19.25
N ALA A 41 3.07 -13.14 -18.73
CA ALA A 41 3.16 -12.79 -17.31
C ALA A 41 1.94 -11.98 -16.84
N GLN A 42 1.53 -10.96 -17.61
CA GLN A 42 0.34 -10.17 -17.27
C GLN A 42 -0.97 -10.98 -17.35
N GLN A 43 -1.07 -11.93 -18.29
CA GLN A 43 -2.23 -12.83 -18.36
C GLN A 43 -2.29 -13.79 -17.16
N GLU A 44 -1.15 -14.27 -16.68
CA GLU A 44 -1.04 -15.14 -15.50
C GLU A 44 -1.41 -14.38 -14.23
N GLU A 45 -0.85 -13.18 -14.03
CA GLU A 45 -1.21 -12.28 -12.92
C GLU A 45 -2.70 -11.96 -12.88
N ILE A 46 -3.33 -11.76 -14.04
CA ILE A 46 -4.77 -11.52 -14.10
C ILE A 46 -5.56 -12.74 -13.61
N LYS A 47 -5.12 -13.97 -13.97
CA LYS A 47 -5.78 -15.20 -13.54
C LYS A 47 -5.64 -15.41 -12.03
N THR A 48 -4.46 -15.16 -11.46
CA THR A 48 -4.21 -15.35 -10.02
C THR A 48 -4.89 -14.28 -9.18
N ARG A 49 -4.73 -13.00 -9.53
CA ARG A 49 -5.17 -11.85 -8.73
C ARG A 49 -6.67 -11.60 -8.80
N PHE A 50 -7.31 -11.91 -9.93
CA PHE A 50 -8.72 -11.60 -10.17
C PHE A 50 -9.63 -12.84 -10.24
N ASN A 51 -9.44 -13.80 -9.32
CA ASN A 51 -10.22 -15.05 -9.23
C ASN A 51 -11.51 -14.95 -8.35
N SER A 52 -12.13 -13.78 -8.28
CA SER A 52 -13.37 -13.61 -7.48
C SER A 52 -14.63 -13.92 -8.31
N ARG A 53 -15.70 -14.42 -7.68
CA ARG A 53 -17.03 -14.64 -8.30
C ARG A 53 -17.60 -13.42 -9.06
N ARG A 54 -17.08 -12.21 -8.83
CA ARG A 54 -17.49 -10.96 -9.50
C ARG A 54 -16.58 -10.57 -10.67
N SER A 55 -15.36 -11.08 -10.70
CA SER A 55 -14.45 -10.95 -11.83
C SER A 55 -14.82 -12.02 -12.85
N THR A 56 -15.77 -11.69 -13.72
CA THR A 56 -15.93 -12.47 -14.96
C THR A 56 -14.62 -12.30 -15.70
N GLY A 57 -13.80 -13.36 -15.78
CA GLY A 57 -12.43 -13.42 -16.33
C GLY A 57 -12.30 -12.91 -17.76
N ARG A 58 -12.58 -11.62 -17.96
CA ARG A 58 -12.87 -10.97 -19.23
C ARG A 58 -11.96 -9.77 -19.46
N PHE A 59 -10.80 -9.85 -18.86
CA PHE A 59 -9.60 -9.06 -19.15
C PHE A 59 -8.71 -9.72 -20.20
N ALA A 60 -9.21 -10.77 -20.85
CA ALA A 60 -8.44 -11.75 -21.62
C ALA A 60 -7.77 -11.22 -22.90
N SER A 61 -7.88 -9.93 -23.21
CA SER A 61 -7.39 -9.34 -24.46
C SER A 61 -6.25 -8.36 -24.22
N ILE A 62 -5.17 -8.82 -23.56
CA ILE A 62 -3.88 -8.12 -23.60
C ILE A 62 -3.26 -8.41 -24.96
N LYS A 63 -2.92 -7.37 -25.70
CA LYS A 63 -2.23 -7.48 -27.00
C LYS A 63 -0.93 -6.70 -26.95
N VAL A 64 0.08 -7.25 -27.62
CA VAL A 64 1.32 -6.57 -27.96
C VAL A 64 1.03 -5.74 -29.21
N SER A 65 1.31 -4.43 -29.16
CA SER A 65 1.17 -3.56 -30.33
C SER A 65 2.32 -3.73 -31.32
N ALA A 66 2.15 -3.20 -32.54
CA ALA A 66 3.25 -3.10 -33.50
C ALA A 66 4.37 -2.20 -32.96
N VAL A 67 5.59 -2.42 -33.42
CA VAL A 67 6.75 -1.59 -33.08
C VAL A 67 6.48 -0.17 -33.59
N LYS A 68 6.50 0.80 -32.68
CA LYS A 68 6.35 2.23 -32.98
C LYS A 68 7.69 2.93 -32.78
N GLU A 69 8.01 3.87 -33.64
CA GLU A 69 9.21 4.70 -33.53
C GLU A 69 8.81 6.09 -33.06
N ILE A 70 9.31 6.49 -31.89
CA ILE A 70 8.98 7.77 -31.25
C ILE A 70 10.26 8.33 -30.62
N ASP A 71 10.55 9.59 -30.91
CA ASP A 71 11.71 10.35 -30.40
C ASP A 71 13.06 9.64 -30.61
N GLY A 72 13.24 8.99 -31.76
CA GLY A 72 14.49 8.29 -32.11
C GLY A 72 14.66 6.89 -31.50
N GLY A 73 13.62 6.34 -30.86
CA GLY A 73 13.64 4.98 -30.29
C GLY A 73 12.47 4.11 -30.76
N LYS A 74 12.72 2.80 -30.89
CA LYS A 74 11.69 1.78 -31.17
C LYS A 74 11.07 1.28 -29.86
N ARG A 75 9.75 1.27 -29.74
CA ARG A 75 9.03 0.74 -28.57
C ARG A 75 7.82 -0.11 -28.94
N VAL A 76 7.41 -0.95 -28.00
CA VAL A 76 6.21 -1.78 -28.09
C VAL A 76 5.36 -1.56 -26.86
N GLU A 77 4.09 -1.22 -27.06
CA GLU A 77 3.13 -1.04 -25.97
C GLU A 77 2.33 -2.34 -25.75
N ILE A 78 2.24 -2.77 -24.50
CA ILE A 78 1.44 -3.92 -24.08
C ILE A 78 0.20 -3.38 -23.37
N TYR A 79 -0.97 -3.59 -23.95
CA TYR A 79 -2.18 -2.93 -23.47
C TYR A 79 -3.43 -3.82 -23.58
N PRO A 80 -4.34 -3.78 -22.58
CA PRO A 80 -5.64 -4.45 -22.66
C PRO A 80 -6.56 -3.76 -23.67
N ASN A 81 -6.76 -4.42 -24.81
CA ASN A 81 -7.58 -3.91 -25.90
C ASN A 81 -9.00 -4.49 -25.90
N GLY A 82 -9.93 -3.84 -26.59
CA GLY A 82 -11.29 -4.36 -26.82
C GLY A 82 -12.35 -3.94 -25.79
N LYS A 83 -13.59 -4.40 -26.05
CA LYS A 83 -14.78 -4.12 -25.24
C LYS A 83 -15.46 -5.41 -24.81
N ASP A 84 -16.12 -5.35 -23.65
CA ASP A 84 -16.98 -6.42 -23.14
C ASP A 84 -18.35 -6.45 -23.88
N LYS A 85 -19.16 -7.52 -23.71
CA LYS A 85 -20.58 -7.59 -24.13
C LYS A 85 -21.43 -6.42 -23.64
N HIS A 86 -21.01 -5.79 -22.54
CA HIS A 86 -21.66 -4.61 -21.98
C HIS A 86 -21.13 -3.28 -22.55
N GLY A 87 -20.28 -3.32 -23.59
CA GLY A 87 -19.72 -2.15 -24.27
C GLY A 87 -18.63 -1.40 -23.50
N VAL A 88 -18.26 -1.86 -22.31
CA VAL A 88 -17.21 -1.24 -21.47
C VAL A 88 -15.83 -1.63 -21.97
N ARG A 89 -14.90 -0.67 -22.07
CA ARG A 89 -13.50 -0.90 -22.46
C ARG A 89 -12.77 -1.72 -21.40
N ASN A 90 -12.01 -2.73 -21.83
CA ASN A 90 -11.27 -3.60 -20.92
C ASN A 90 -10.20 -2.83 -20.13
N ALA A 91 -9.57 -1.82 -20.74
CA ALA A 91 -8.64 -0.91 -20.07
C ALA A 91 -9.25 -0.14 -18.89
N GLU A 92 -10.49 0.36 -19.03
CA GLU A 92 -11.17 1.09 -17.96
C GLU A 92 -11.43 0.18 -16.75
N LYS A 93 -11.81 -1.07 -17.02
CA LYS A 93 -11.96 -2.04 -15.93
C LYS A 93 -10.63 -2.37 -15.26
N GLY A 94 -9.53 -2.40 -16.02
CA GLY A 94 -8.21 -2.76 -15.52
C GLY A 94 -7.71 -1.68 -14.58
N PHE A 95 -7.91 -0.43 -15.00
CA PHE A 95 -7.67 0.74 -14.17
C PHE A 95 -8.50 0.71 -12.88
N VAL A 96 -9.81 0.43 -12.95
CA VAL A 96 -10.68 0.37 -11.77
C VAL A 96 -10.28 -0.77 -10.82
N LEU A 97 -9.82 -1.90 -11.34
CA LEU A 97 -9.38 -3.01 -10.50
C LEU A 97 -8.02 -2.76 -9.85
N ASN A 98 -7.10 -2.09 -10.52
CA ASN A 98 -5.78 -1.78 -9.98
C ASN A 98 -5.83 -0.62 -8.97
N TYR A 99 -6.54 0.46 -9.31
CA TYR A 99 -6.52 1.72 -8.55
C TYR A 99 -7.81 2.02 -7.78
N GLY A 100 -8.86 1.23 -7.98
CA GLY A 100 -10.17 1.47 -7.38
C GLY A 100 -10.99 2.58 -8.07
N ARG A 101 -12.29 2.61 -7.79
CA ARG A 101 -13.25 3.52 -8.43
C ARG A 101 -13.13 4.98 -7.96
N SER A 102 -12.42 5.24 -6.87
CA SER A 102 -12.22 6.56 -6.27
C SER A 102 -11.42 7.51 -7.17
N ILE A 103 -10.49 6.96 -7.96
CA ILE A 103 -9.58 7.70 -8.84
C ILE A 103 -10.15 7.89 -10.25
N CYS A 104 -11.19 7.14 -10.65
CA CYS A 104 -11.77 7.24 -12.00
C CYS A 104 -12.50 8.59 -12.26
N PRO A 105 -12.16 9.34 -13.33
CA PRO A 105 -12.78 10.62 -13.68
C PRO A 105 -14.30 10.56 -13.86
N ARG A 106 -14.82 9.47 -14.45
CA ARG A 106 -16.27 9.25 -14.66
C ARG A 106 -17.07 9.05 -13.36
N ALA A 107 -16.43 8.78 -12.23
CA ALA A 107 -17.10 8.54 -10.95
C ALA A 107 -17.50 9.83 -10.21
N ARG A 108 -17.02 11.02 -10.61
CA ARG A 108 -17.42 12.28 -9.97
C ARG A 108 -18.89 12.64 -10.22
N GLY A 109 -19.44 12.32 -11.40
CA GLY A 109 -20.83 12.66 -11.75
C GLY A 109 -21.92 11.78 -11.12
N SER A 110 -21.59 10.58 -10.63
CA SER A 110 -22.56 9.62 -10.09
C SER A 110 -22.68 9.65 -8.56
N ARG A 111 -21.88 10.47 -7.86
CA ARG A 111 -21.94 10.63 -6.39
C ARG A 111 -23.28 11.17 -5.86
N ARG A 112 -24.07 11.87 -6.69
CA ARG A 112 -25.37 12.43 -6.26
C ARG A 112 -26.48 11.38 -6.09
N ARG A 113 -26.45 10.25 -6.81
CA ARG A 113 -27.53 9.24 -6.75
C ARG A 113 -27.32 8.17 -5.67
N MET A 114 -26.12 8.10 -5.07
CA MET A 114 -25.73 7.07 -4.11
C MET A 114 -25.90 7.47 -2.63
N LYS A 115 -26.41 8.68 -2.33
CA LYS A 115 -26.71 9.09 -0.94
C LYS A 115 -27.96 8.39 -0.37
N ARG A 116 -28.94 8.01 -1.20
CA ARG A 116 -30.21 7.40 -0.73
C ARG A 116 -30.16 5.89 -0.45
N ARG A 117 -29.14 5.15 -0.93
CA ARG A 117 -28.98 3.71 -0.66
C ARG A 117 -27.97 3.39 0.46
N ARG A 118 -27.35 4.41 1.05
CA ARG A 118 -26.23 4.26 1.99
C ARG A 118 -26.67 3.88 3.41
N THR A 119 -27.94 4.10 3.78
CA THR A 119 -28.44 3.84 5.13
C THR A 119 -28.75 2.36 5.40
N THR A 120 -29.12 1.58 4.39
CA THR A 120 -29.45 0.16 4.58
C THR A 120 -28.25 -0.78 4.41
N LEU A 121 -27.25 -0.40 3.61
CA LEU A 121 -26.04 -1.22 3.42
C LEU A 121 -25.02 -1.09 4.57
N PHE A 122 -25.01 0.04 5.29
CA PHE A 122 -24.10 0.23 6.44
C PHE A 122 -24.35 -0.78 7.57
N ARG A 123 -25.58 -1.25 7.77
CA ARG A 123 -25.90 -2.31 8.76
C ARG A 123 -25.41 -3.69 8.33
N LYS A 124 -25.32 -3.99 7.02
CA LYS A 124 -24.82 -5.28 6.50
C LYS A 124 -23.30 -5.30 6.26
N CYS A 125 -22.67 -4.16 5.96
CA CYS A 125 -21.22 -4.06 5.82
C CYS A 125 -20.46 -4.10 7.16
N ALA A 126 -21.06 -3.62 8.26
CA ALA A 126 -20.47 -3.74 9.60
C ALA A 126 -20.23 -5.22 10.00
N ALA A 127 -21.02 -6.16 9.47
CA ALA A 127 -20.84 -7.60 9.68
C ALA A 127 -19.83 -8.25 8.72
N TYR A 128 -19.55 -7.65 7.56
CA TYR A 128 -18.69 -8.21 6.51
C TYR A 128 -17.23 -7.70 6.54
N GLY A 129 -16.92 -6.68 7.35
CA GLY A 129 -15.55 -6.23 7.62
C GLY A 129 -14.79 -7.05 8.67
N ARG A 130 -15.47 -7.96 9.38
CA ARG A 130 -14.88 -8.90 10.36
C ARG A 130 -14.19 -10.11 9.71
N LYS A 131 -13.56 -9.95 8.55
CA LYS A 131 -12.83 -11.04 7.87
C LYS A 131 -11.53 -10.54 7.24
N SER A 132 -10.67 -10.00 8.07
CA SER A 132 -9.22 -10.16 7.93
C SER A 132 -8.70 -10.47 9.34
N LYS A 133 -8.74 -11.75 9.72
CA LYS A 133 -7.91 -12.25 10.81
C LYS A 133 -6.46 -12.12 10.33
N MET A 134 -5.86 -10.97 10.57
CA MET A 134 -4.42 -10.84 10.70
C MET A 134 -4.19 -10.57 12.17
N LYS A 135 -3.45 -11.46 12.85
CA LYS A 135 -2.91 -11.16 14.17
C LYS A 135 -1.76 -10.18 13.94
N ASN A 136 -2.07 -8.90 13.74
CA ASN A 136 -1.07 -7.84 13.76
C ASN A 136 -1.05 -7.28 15.18
N VAL A 137 0.14 -7.04 15.74
CA VAL A 137 0.33 -6.44 17.08
C VAL A 137 -0.55 -5.18 17.29
N ASP A 138 -0.70 -4.35 16.25
CA ASP A 138 -1.57 -3.16 16.22
C ASP A 138 -3.04 -3.48 16.55
N SER A 139 -3.57 -4.58 15.99
CA SER A 139 -4.95 -5.00 16.22
C SER A 139 -5.17 -5.59 17.62
N LEU A 140 -4.15 -6.26 18.17
CA LEU A 140 -4.15 -6.79 19.53
C LEU A 140 -4.13 -5.64 20.53
N LEU A 141 -3.19 -4.70 20.36
CA LEU A 141 -3.08 -3.50 21.19
C LEU A 141 -4.39 -2.70 21.19
N LYS A 142 -4.98 -2.46 20.02
CA LYS A 142 -6.25 -1.76 19.90
C LYS A 142 -7.39 -2.49 20.64
N ALA A 143 -7.49 -3.81 20.47
CA ALA A 143 -8.53 -4.60 21.10
C ALA A 143 -8.42 -4.60 22.64
N GLU A 144 -7.20 -4.62 23.19
CA GLU A 144 -6.98 -4.53 24.63
C GLU A 144 -7.32 -3.15 25.19
N LEU A 145 -6.93 -2.08 24.50
CA LEU A 145 -7.26 -0.71 24.92
C LEU A 145 -8.76 -0.43 24.86
N GLU A 146 -9.49 -0.96 23.87
CA GLU A 146 -10.95 -0.80 23.77
C GLU A 146 -11.70 -1.43 24.94
N LYS A 147 -11.15 -2.46 25.60
CA LYS A 147 -11.76 -3.07 26.81
C LYS A 147 -11.80 -2.11 28.01
N LEU A 148 -10.98 -1.07 28.01
CA LEU A 148 -10.96 -0.06 29.07
C LEU A 148 -12.19 0.87 29.03
N GLY A 149 -13.01 0.79 27.97
CA GLY A 149 -14.24 1.59 27.84
C GLY A 149 -13.99 3.05 27.43
N VAL A 150 -12.75 3.38 27.08
CA VAL A 150 -12.33 4.72 26.63
C VAL A 150 -12.23 4.71 25.10
N PRO A 151 -12.59 5.81 24.39
CA PRO A 151 -12.37 5.90 22.95
C PRO A 151 -10.88 5.86 22.61
N VAL A 152 -10.50 4.92 21.74
CA VAL A 152 -9.11 4.67 21.34
C VAL A 152 -8.99 4.87 19.82
N GLU A 153 -8.09 5.77 19.41
CA GLU A 153 -7.78 6.01 17.99
C GLU A 153 -6.27 5.94 17.72
N ARG A 154 -5.91 5.69 16.46
CA ARG A 154 -4.52 5.62 16.01
C ARG A 154 -4.07 6.99 15.52
N LEU A 155 -2.92 7.47 16.00
CA LEU A 155 -2.26 8.74 15.68
C LEU A 155 -3.02 10.02 16.04
N LYS A 156 -4.31 10.13 15.73
CA LYS A 156 -5.10 11.36 15.94
C LYS A 156 -6.49 11.00 16.40
N TYR A 157 -6.97 11.74 17.39
CA TYR A 157 -8.35 11.66 17.86
C TYR A 157 -9.19 12.81 17.30
N GLY A 158 -10.25 12.49 16.56
CA GLY A 158 -11.14 13.48 15.95
C GLY A 158 -12.36 13.87 16.80
N GLY A 159 -12.52 13.28 17.98
CA GLY A 159 -13.70 13.46 18.83
C GLY A 159 -13.58 14.54 19.90
N LYS A 160 -14.61 14.64 20.75
CA LYS A 160 -14.69 15.61 21.87
C LYS A 160 -14.84 14.92 23.24
N ALA A 161 -14.39 13.67 23.37
CA ALA A 161 -14.47 12.96 24.64
C ALA A 161 -13.63 13.63 25.74
N ALA A 162 -14.09 13.53 26.98
CA ALA A 162 -13.38 14.04 28.15
C ALA A 162 -12.12 13.21 28.47
N CYS A 163 -12.13 11.92 28.13
CA CYS A 163 -10.97 11.04 28.21
C CYS A 163 -10.85 10.26 26.91
N PHE A 164 -9.65 10.21 26.33
CA PHE A 164 -9.38 9.46 25.11
C PHE A 164 -7.92 8.98 25.09
N ILE A 165 -7.68 7.90 24.35
CA ILE A 165 -6.35 7.31 24.21
C ILE A 165 -5.95 7.36 22.74
N VAL A 166 -4.74 7.85 22.49
CA VAL A 166 -4.11 7.82 21.16
C VAL A 166 -2.86 6.97 21.25
N TYR A 167 -2.64 6.09 20.28
CA TYR A 167 -1.39 5.35 20.21
C TYR A 167 -0.70 5.54 18.86
N GLN A 168 0.63 5.49 18.91
CA GLN A 168 1.53 5.64 17.79
C GLN A 168 2.56 4.50 17.81
N LEU A 169 2.88 3.97 16.64
CA LEU A 169 4.05 3.10 16.46
C LEU A 169 5.27 4.02 16.35
N VAL A 170 6.23 3.84 17.26
CA VAL A 170 7.48 4.62 17.25
C VAL A 170 8.50 3.92 16.37
N VAL A 171 8.73 2.62 16.62
CA VAL A 171 9.73 1.83 15.91
C VAL A 171 9.24 0.38 15.77
N GLY A 172 9.41 -0.21 14.59
CA GLY A 172 9.43 -1.67 14.42
C GLY A 172 10.81 -2.06 13.90
N ARG A 173 11.53 -2.92 14.61
CA ARG A 173 12.84 -3.43 14.19
C ARG A 173 12.83 -4.95 14.28
N ASP A 174 13.53 -5.55 13.34
CA ASP A 174 13.81 -6.98 13.38
C ASP A 174 15.02 -7.18 14.30
N THR A 175 14.90 -8.10 15.24
CA THR A 175 15.89 -8.37 16.29
C THR A 175 16.15 -9.86 16.36
N PHE A 176 17.43 -10.27 16.40
CA PHE A 176 17.97 -11.62 16.15
C PHE A 176 18.30 -11.89 14.69
N PHE A 177 19.61 -11.82 14.40
CA PHE A 177 20.24 -12.32 13.18
C PHE A 177 21.07 -13.54 13.56
N SER A 178 20.55 -14.74 13.38
CA SER A 178 21.31 -15.98 13.53
C SER A 178 21.01 -16.88 12.34
N ASP A 179 22.06 -17.21 11.57
CA ASP A 179 22.08 -18.19 10.49
C ASP A 179 20.86 -18.19 9.54
N ASP A 180 20.75 -17.13 8.73
CA ASP A 180 19.87 -17.02 7.55
C ASP A 180 18.34 -17.08 7.78
N GLU A 181 17.85 -17.05 9.02
CA GLU A 181 16.40 -16.89 9.33
C GLU A 181 16.12 -15.74 10.32
N GLU A 182 15.05 -14.97 10.06
CA GLU A 182 14.57 -13.86 10.91
C GLU A 182 13.96 -14.41 12.21
N GLY A 183 14.58 -14.13 13.38
CA GLY A 183 14.24 -14.81 14.63
C GLY A 183 13.23 -14.13 15.58
N ALA A 184 13.05 -12.81 15.53
CA ALA A 184 12.04 -12.08 16.30
C ALA A 184 11.87 -10.62 15.80
N GLN A 185 10.71 -10.02 16.03
CA GLN A 185 10.45 -8.61 15.69
C GLN A 185 10.06 -7.81 16.95
N GLU A 186 10.81 -6.73 17.22
CA GLU A 186 10.53 -5.81 18.33
C GLU A 186 9.74 -4.58 17.83
N PHE A 187 8.57 -4.36 18.40
CA PHE A 187 7.76 -3.18 18.18
C PHE A 187 7.73 -2.30 19.43
N THR A 188 8.08 -1.04 19.29
CA THR A 188 7.94 0.00 20.31
C THR A 188 6.75 0.89 19.96
N TYR A 189 5.76 0.93 20.85
CA TYR A 189 4.60 1.82 20.75
C TYR A 189 4.65 2.89 21.84
N GLN A 190 4.09 4.06 21.52
CA GLN A 190 3.82 5.12 22.48
C GLN A 190 2.31 5.30 22.56
N VAL A 191 1.78 5.19 23.76
CA VAL A 191 0.36 5.35 24.10
C VAL A 191 0.22 6.64 24.89
N HIS A 192 -0.51 7.60 24.33
CA HIS A 192 -0.83 8.86 24.97
C HIS A 192 -2.24 8.79 25.55
N VAL A 193 -2.33 8.98 26.86
CA VAL A 193 -3.59 9.09 27.58
C VAL A 193 -3.90 10.56 27.77
N TYR A 194 -5.05 11.00 27.27
CA TYR A 194 -5.57 12.34 27.48
C TYR A 194 -6.81 12.28 28.36
N SER A 195 -6.83 13.04 29.45
CA SER A 195 -7.95 13.05 30.39
C SER A 195 -8.18 14.45 30.94
N LYS A 196 -9.45 14.84 31.12
CA LYS A 196 -9.82 16.05 31.88
C LYS A 196 -10.10 15.77 33.36
N THR A 197 -10.23 14.50 33.73
CA THR A 197 -10.54 14.02 35.08
C THR A 197 -9.40 13.14 35.60
N ASP A 198 -9.53 12.65 36.83
CA ASP A 198 -8.57 11.73 37.44
C ASP A 198 -8.32 10.50 36.55
N TYR A 199 -7.07 10.34 36.11
CA TYR A 199 -6.63 9.32 35.14
C TYR A 199 -5.84 8.18 35.80
N ILE A 200 -5.61 8.25 37.11
CA ILE A 200 -4.82 7.26 37.88
C ILE A 200 -5.42 5.85 37.74
N ASP A 201 -6.74 5.72 37.89
CA ASP A 201 -7.44 4.45 37.75
C ASP A 201 -7.33 3.88 36.33
N ILE A 202 -7.36 4.75 35.32
CA ILE A 202 -7.21 4.36 33.91
C ILE A 202 -5.80 3.83 33.66
N LEU A 203 -4.77 4.50 34.20
CA LEU A 203 -3.38 4.05 34.07
C LEU A 203 -3.13 2.70 34.74
N GLN A 204 -3.70 2.46 35.93
CA GLN A 204 -3.56 1.17 36.62
C GLN A 204 -4.21 0.03 35.84
N ARG A 205 -5.42 0.26 35.33
CA ARG A 205 -6.14 -0.71 34.48
C ARG A 205 -5.41 -0.96 33.17
N LEU A 206 -4.88 0.09 32.53
CA LEU A 206 -4.09 0.01 31.32
C LEU A 206 -2.83 -0.83 31.55
N LYS A 207 -2.06 -0.57 32.62
CA LYS A 207 -0.87 -1.34 32.97
C LYS A 207 -1.18 -2.81 33.19
N THR A 208 -2.31 -3.10 33.84
CA THR A 208 -2.76 -4.48 34.13
C THR A 208 -3.15 -5.20 32.83
N ALA A 209 -3.91 -4.53 31.95
CA ALA A 209 -4.34 -5.07 30.67
C ALA A 209 -3.16 -5.35 29.73
N LEU A 210 -2.20 -4.41 29.63
CA LEU A 210 -1.05 -4.56 28.75
C LEU A 210 -0.10 -5.67 29.22
N LYS A 211 0.11 -5.81 30.53
CA LYS A 211 0.85 -6.95 31.09
C LYS A 211 0.17 -8.29 30.79
N ALA A 212 -1.15 -8.36 30.93
CA ALA A 212 -1.92 -9.57 30.63
C ALA A 212 -1.84 -9.95 29.13
N ALA A 213 -1.65 -8.95 28.26
CA ALA A 213 -1.54 -9.13 26.82
C ALA A 213 -0.12 -9.42 26.33
N GLY A 214 0.87 -9.47 27.22
CA GLY A 214 2.26 -9.81 26.88
C GLY A 214 3.14 -8.63 26.45
N PHE A 215 2.69 -7.38 26.62
CA PHE A 215 3.56 -6.21 26.44
C PHE A 215 4.52 -6.08 27.62
N TYR A 216 5.77 -5.69 27.34
CA TYR A 216 6.82 -5.51 28.34
C TYR A 216 7.45 -4.11 28.25
N ALA A 217 8.32 -3.79 29.21
CA ALA A 217 8.96 -2.48 29.33
C ALA A 217 7.95 -1.30 29.30
N ILE A 218 6.89 -1.40 30.12
CA ILE A 218 5.89 -0.33 30.25
C ILE A 218 6.50 0.79 31.12
N THR A 219 6.88 1.89 30.48
CA THR A 219 7.39 3.12 31.12
C THR A 219 6.34 4.22 31.01
N ILE A 220 6.07 4.88 32.13
CA ILE A 220 5.15 6.03 32.18
C ILE A 220 6.04 7.27 32.30
N ASP A 221 5.96 8.14 31.31
CA ASP A 221 6.75 9.38 31.27
C ASP A 221 6.08 10.49 32.08
N ALA A 222 6.79 11.61 32.21
CA ALA A 222 6.30 12.78 32.93
C ALA A 222 4.97 13.28 32.35
N GLU A 223 3.98 13.43 33.23
CA GLU A 223 2.68 14.01 32.89
C GLU A 223 2.81 15.50 32.60
N THR A 224 2.08 15.97 31.58
CA THR A 224 2.05 17.38 31.18
C THR A 224 0.62 17.85 31.15
N TYR A 225 0.36 19.04 31.69
CA TYR A 225 -0.94 19.69 31.56
C TYR A 225 -0.95 20.62 30.35
N GLU A 226 -1.79 20.33 29.36
CA GLU A 226 -1.93 21.15 28.17
C GLU A 226 -2.94 22.28 28.42
N GLN A 227 -2.44 23.52 28.55
CA GLN A 227 -3.24 24.69 28.94
C GLN A 227 -4.32 25.06 27.92
N ASP A 228 -4.06 24.90 26.62
CA ASP A 228 -4.97 25.30 25.55
C ASP A 228 -6.19 24.38 25.43
N THR A 229 -6.01 23.09 25.70
CA THR A 229 -7.04 22.06 25.52
C THR A 229 -7.67 21.63 26.85
N GLY A 230 -6.98 21.90 27.97
CA GLY A 230 -7.37 21.57 29.33
C GLY A 230 -7.28 20.09 29.65
N TYR A 231 -6.42 19.34 28.96
CA TYR A 231 -6.20 17.91 29.19
C TYR A 231 -4.88 17.67 29.93
N TYR A 232 -4.94 16.71 30.86
CA TYR A 232 -3.75 16.02 31.33
C TYR A 232 -3.31 15.03 30.26
N HIS A 233 -2.05 15.16 29.85
CA HIS A 233 -1.40 14.31 28.86
C HIS A 233 -0.35 13.45 29.56
N VAL A 234 -0.51 12.13 29.45
CA VAL A 234 0.43 11.16 29.99
C VAL A 234 0.95 10.28 28.85
N PRO A 235 2.24 10.40 28.46
CA PRO A 235 2.87 9.47 27.55
C PRO A 235 3.22 8.17 28.28
N VAL A 236 2.94 7.04 27.64
CA VAL A 236 3.31 5.70 28.10
C VAL A 236 4.00 4.98 26.97
N GLU A 237 5.26 4.62 27.16
CA GLU A 237 6.00 3.80 26.20
C GLU A 237 5.86 2.32 26.56
N ILE A 238 5.69 1.49 25.52
CA ILE A 238 5.53 0.05 25.66
C ILE A 238 6.27 -0.67 24.54
N LYS A 239 6.76 -1.86 24.85
CA LYS A 239 7.43 -2.73 23.88
C LYS A 239 6.71 -4.05 23.75
N TYR A 240 6.78 -4.60 22.56
CA TYR A 240 6.25 -5.89 22.20
C TYR A 240 7.28 -6.64 21.38
N MET A 241 7.45 -7.93 21.64
CA MET A 241 8.35 -8.79 20.89
C MET A 241 7.49 -9.91 20.32
N GLU A 242 7.47 -9.98 18.99
CA GLU A 242 6.87 -11.06 18.24
C GLU A 242 7.97 -12.10 18.00
N VAL A 243 7.85 -13.26 18.63
CA VAL A 243 8.73 -14.43 18.48
C VAL A 243 7.96 -15.50 17.72
#